data_AF-A0A7M3PPL2-F1
#
_entry.id   AF-A0A7M3PPL2-F1
#
_cell.length_a   1.000
_cell.length_b   1.000
_cell.length_c   1.000
_cell.angle_alpha   90.00
_cell.angle_beta   90.00
_cell.angle_gamma   90.00
#
_symmetry.space_group_name_H-M   'P 1'
#
loop_
_entity.id
_entity.type
_entity.pdbx_description
1 polymer ?
#
loop_
_entity_poly.entity_id
_entity_poly.type
_entity_poly.pdbx_seq_one_letter_code
_entity_poly.pdbx_strand_id
1 'polypeptide(L)'
;MNALQASNILDTIKKEKFNLTATIGAGTLVNQGQMENGIWFWKFQYPVRMRLVGQTSTRPEQAFTFEITVRRVDPRIKPGGMEISQMVSRNAASGT
;
A
#
# COMPACT_ATOMS: atom_id res chain seq x y z
N MET A 1 4.57 -9.49 4.02
CA MET A 1 5.17 -9.65 2.67
C MET A 1 4.15 -10.02 1.58
N ASN A 2 2.84 -9.78 1.72
CA ASN A 2 1.85 -10.41 0.82
C ASN A 2 1.33 -9.51 -0.35
N ALA A 3 1.33 -8.17 -0.21
CA ALA A 3 0.71 -7.29 -1.20
C ALA A 3 1.45 -7.22 -2.55
N LEU A 4 2.79 -7.22 -2.54
CA LEU A 4 3.62 -7.14 -3.76
C LEU A 4 3.81 -8.50 -4.44
N GLN A 5 3.71 -9.58 -3.66
CA GLN A 5 3.85 -10.96 -4.14
C GLN A 5 2.59 -11.40 -4.89
N ALA A 6 1.41 -10.99 -4.40
CA ALA A 6 0.12 -11.29 -5.04
C ALA A 6 -0.04 -10.70 -6.44
N SER A 7 0.70 -9.64 -6.77
CA SER A 7 0.52 -8.93 -8.05
C SER A 7 1.54 -9.35 -9.14
N ASN A 8 2.44 -10.31 -8.89
CA ASN A 8 3.55 -10.68 -9.81
C ASN A 8 4.48 -9.49 -10.18
N ILE A 9 4.28 -8.32 -9.56
CA ILE A 9 4.94 -7.05 -9.88
C ILE A 9 6.45 -7.13 -9.58
N LEU A 10 6.85 -7.79 -8.50
CA LEU A 10 8.26 -7.92 -8.12
C LEU A 10 9.06 -8.76 -9.12
N ASP A 11 8.48 -9.85 -9.63
CA ASP A 11 9.13 -10.69 -10.64
C ASP A 11 9.20 -9.97 -12.00
N THR A 12 8.16 -9.24 -12.40
CA THR A 12 8.16 -8.47 -13.65
C THR A 12 9.15 -7.30 -13.62
N ILE A 13 9.21 -6.53 -12.52
CA ILE A 13 10.20 -5.45 -12.37
C ILE A 13 11.62 -6.00 -12.48
N LYS A 14 11.89 -7.12 -11.78
CA LYS A 14 13.23 -7.70 -11.72
C LYS A 14 13.68 -8.31 -13.04
N LYS A 15 12.77 -8.94 -13.79
CA LYS A 15 13.09 -9.63 -15.06
C LYS A 15 13.11 -8.69 -16.27
N GLU A 16 12.21 -7.72 -16.33
CA GLU A 16 11.97 -6.95 -17.56
C GLU A 16 12.47 -5.49 -17.50
N LYS A 17 13.22 -5.09 -16.45
CA LYS A 17 13.80 -3.74 -16.26
C LYS A 17 12.77 -2.60 -16.40
N PHE A 18 11.55 -2.83 -15.92
CA PHE A 18 10.51 -1.80 -15.85
C PHE A 18 10.66 -0.95 -14.60
N ASN A 19 10.49 0.36 -14.75
CA ASN A 19 10.26 1.26 -13.61
C ASN A 19 8.80 1.15 -13.17
N LEU A 20 8.57 1.14 -11.86
CA LEU A 20 7.23 1.19 -11.28
C LEU A 20 6.90 2.64 -10.96
N THR A 21 5.89 3.19 -11.63
CA THR A 21 5.29 4.48 -11.26
C THR A 21 3.99 4.24 -10.52
N ALA A 22 3.75 5.03 -9.46
CA ALA A 22 2.53 4.96 -8.68
C ALA A 22 1.97 6.35 -8.44
N THR A 23 0.66 6.50 -8.60
CA THR A 23 -0.09 7.70 -8.23
C THR A 23 -1.03 7.33 -7.09
N ILE A 24 -0.91 8.05 -5.98
CA ILE A 24 -1.72 7.84 -4.78
C ILE A 24 -2.81 8.91 -4.76
N GLY A 25 -4.07 8.48 -4.78
CA GLY A 25 -5.21 9.38 -4.62
C GLY A 25 -5.49 9.71 -3.15
N ALA A 26 -6.49 10.56 -2.92
CA ALA A 26 -6.89 10.97 -1.58
C ALA A 26 -7.28 9.75 -0.72
N GLY A 27 -6.65 9.63 0.44
CA GLY A 27 -6.96 8.57 1.39
C GLY A 27 -8.15 8.90 2.27
N THR A 28 -8.77 7.86 2.83
CA THR A 28 -9.87 7.97 3.80
C THR A 28 -9.51 7.23 5.09
N LEU A 29 -9.89 7.80 6.24
CA LEU A 29 -9.84 7.09 7.52
C LEU A 29 -11.07 6.19 7.62
N VAL A 30 -10.85 4.89 7.64
CA VAL A 30 -11.91 3.87 7.66
C VAL A 30 -12.27 3.47 9.08
N ASN A 31 -11.27 3.40 9.96
CA ASN A 31 -11.48 3.05 11.36
C ASN A 31 -10.34 3.60 12.22
N GLN A 32 -10.59 3.84 13.50
CA GLN A 32 -9.58 4.14 14.50
C GLN A 32 -10.04 3.68 15.88
N GLY A 33 -9.10 3.48 16.79
CA GLY A 33 -9.43 3.14 18.17
C GLY A 33 -8.23 2.62 18.94
N GLN A 34 -8.53 1.97 20.05
CA GLN A 34 -7.52 1.35 20.91
C GLN A 34 -7.57 -0.17 20.72
N MET A 35 -6.40 -0.78 20.49
CA MET A 35 -6.25 -2.23 20.51
C MET A 35 -6.43 -2.75 21.94
N GLU A 36 -6.65 -4.06 22.11
CA GLU A 36 -6.79 -4.70 23.44
C GLU A 36 -5.61 -4.42 24.38
N ASN A 37 -4.40 -4.27 23.82
CA ASN A 37 -3.18 -3.96 24.57
C ASN A 37 -3.00 -2.46 24.90
N GLY A 38 -4.02 -1.64 24.66
CA GLY A 38 -4.00 -0.21 24.96
C GLY A 38 -3.34 0.67 23.90
N ILE A 39 -2.81 0.11 22.81
CA ILE A 39 -2.15 0.87 21.74
C ILE A 39 -3.19 1.47 20.80
N TRP A 40 -3.11 2.78 20.58
CA TRP A 40 -3.98 3.45 19.60
C TRP A 40 -3.58 3.12 18.16
N PHE A 41 -4.58 2.94 17.30
CA PHE A 41 -4.40 2.65 15.88
C PHE A 41 -5.35 3.44 14.99
N TRP A 42 -4.94 3.58 13.73
CA TRP A 42 -5.71 4.14 12.63
C TRP A 42 -5.65 3.21 11.43
N LYS A 43 -6.75 3.11 10.71
CA LYS A 43 -6.89 2.29 9.52
C LYS A 43 -7.32 3.18 8.36
N PHE A 44 -6.46 3.31 7.38
CA PHE A 44 -6.68 4.14 6.20
C PHE A 44 -6.88 3.30 4.96
N GLN A 45 -7.61 3.82 3.98
CA GLN A 45 -7.67 3.29 2.63
C GLN A 45 -7.24 4.35 1.62
N TYR A 46 -6.36 3.96 0.71
CA TYR A 46 -5.83 4.80 -0.35
C TYR A 46 -6.10 4.14 -1.72
N PRO A 47 -6.75 4.84 -2.66
CA PRO A 47 -6.74 4.41 -4.05
C PRO A 47 -5.35 4.65 -4.63
N VAL A 48 -4.76 3.63 -5.24
CA VAL A 48 -3.42 3.68 -5.83
C VAL A 48 -3.50 3.16 -7.26
N ARG A 49 -2.99 3.95 -8.21
CA ARG A 49 -2.82 3.52 -9.60
C ARG A 49 -1.35 3.25 -9.85
N MET A 50 -1.04 2.09 -10.41
CA MET A 50 0.32 1.61 -10.62
C MET A 50 0.53 1.27 -12.08
N ARG A 51 1.67 1.67 -12.64
CA ARG A 51 2.04 1.38 -14.02
C ARG A 51 3.49 0.95 -14.11
N LEU A 52 3.75 -0.06 -14.94
CA LEU A 52 5.12 -0.46 -15.31
C LEU A 52 5.52 0.27 -16.59
N VAL A 53 6.56 1.08 -16.50
CA VAL A 53 7.09 1.93 -17.57
C VAL A 53 8.50 1.48 -17.91
N GLY A 54 8.67 0.96 -19.13
CA GLY A 54 9.95 0.51 -19.66
C GLY A 54 10.50 1.55 -20.63
N GLN A 55 11.71 1.34 -21.12
CA GLN A 55 12.32 2.26 -22.09
C GLN A 55 11.63 2.24 -23.46
N THR A 56 11.07 1.09 -23.87
CA THR A 56 10.49 0.88 -25.20
C THR A 56 9.02 0.47 -25.19
N SER A 57 8.47 0.14 -24.02
CA SER A 57 7.06 -0.26 -23.89
C SER A 57 6.52 0.09 -22.51
N THR A 58 5.19 0.10 -22.38
CA THR A 58 4.50 0.31 -21.10
C THR A 58 3.43 -0.75 -20.92
N ARG A 59 3.22 -1.20 -19.69
CA ARG A 59 2.09 -2.08 -19.37
C ARG A 59 0.84 -1.25 -19.07
N PRO A 60 -0.36 -1.82 -19.21
CA PRO A 60 -1.60 -1.19 -18.76
C PRO A 60 -1.51 -0.79 -17.28
N GLU A 61 -2.10 0.35 -16.95
CA GLU A 61 -2.23 0.81 -15.57
C GLU A 61 -3.17 -0.14 -14.80
N GLN A 62 -2.80 -0.45 -13.56
CA GLN A 62 -3.59 -1.26 -12.64
C GLN A 62 -4.01 -0.42 -11.44
N ALA A 63 -5.30 -0.47 -11.11
CA ALA A 63 -5.87 0.22 -9.97
C ALA A 63 -5.99 -0.71 -8.76
N PHE A 64 -5.54 -0.22 -7.61
CA PHE A 64 -5.57 -0.93 -6.34
C PHE A 64 -6.19 -0.04 -5.26
N THR A 65 -6.73 -0.68 -4.23
CA THR A 65 -7.05 -0.05 -2.95
C THR A 65 -6.09 -0.61 -1.91
N PHE A 66 -5.25 0.25 -1.36
CA PHE A 66 -4.34 -0.08 -0.28
C PHE A 66 -4.99 0.25 1.05
N GLU A 67 -5.09 -0.74 1.91
CA GLU A 67 -5.54 -0.60 3.29
C GLU A 67 -4.32 -0.64 4.21
N ILE A 68 -4.09 0.43 4.97
CA ILE A 68 -2.92 0.62 5.82
C ILE A 68 -3.39 0.79 7.26
N THR A 69 -2.92 -0.09 8.15
CA THR A 69 -3.12 0.06 9.60
C THR A 69 -1.86 0.62 10.24
N VAL A 70 -1.96 1.84 10.74
CA VAL A 70 -0.90 2.52 11.49
C VAL A 70 -1.19 2.37 12.99
N ARG A 71 -0.18 2.06 13.80
CA ARG A 71 -0.30 2.02 15.26
C ARG A 71 0.77 2.87 15.92
N ARG A 72 0.48 3.32 17.15
CA ARG A 72 1.47 4.00 18.00
C ARG A 72 2.56 3.03 18.44
N VAL A 73 3.78 3.55 18.56
CA VAL A 73 4.97 2.85 19.07
C VAL A 73 5.71 3.80 20.00
N ASP A 74 6.47 3.27 20.97
CA ASP A 74 7.33 4.08 21.83
C ASP A 74 8.31 4.92 20.97
N PRO A 75 8.27 6.27 21.07
CA PRO A 75 9.17 7.16 20.35
C PRO A 75 10.66 6.91 20.61
N ARG A 76 11.00 6.31 21.76
CA ARG A 76 12.39 5.92 22.11
C ARG A 76 12.90 4.79 21.24
N ILE A 77 12.01 3.94 20.75
CA ILE A 77 12.33 2.82 19.84
C ILE A 77 12.26 3.29 18.39
N LYS A 78 11.23 4.07 18.03
CA LYS A 78 11.05 4.64 16.69
C LYS A 78 10.77 6.14 16.79
N PRO A 79 11.68 7.02 16.34
CA PRO A 79 11.52 8.47 16.50
C PRO A 79 10.20 9.05 15.96
N GLY A 80 9.57 8.41 14.97
CA GLY A 80 8.26 8.82 14.44
C GLY A 80 7.04 8.45 15.31
N GLY A 81 7.22 7.67 16.38
CA GLY A 81 6.15 7.28 17.31
C GLY A 81 5.01 6.44 16.72
N MET A 82 5.16 6.02 15.46
CA MET A 82 4.16 5.29 14.68
C MET A 82 4.84 4.27 13.77
N GLU A 83 4.10 3.22 13.43
CA GLU A 83 4.51 2.29 12.40
C GLU A 83 3.31 1.73 11.63
N ILE A 84 3.57 1.32 10.38
CA ILE A 84 2.62 0.51 9.62
C ILE A 84 2.69 -0.92 10.18
N SER A 85 1.63 -1.32 10.88
CA SER A 85 1.49 -2.67 11.44
C SER A 85 0.93 -3.67 10.44
N GLN A 86 0.13 -3.21 9.49
CA GLN A 86 -0.44 -4.03 8.43
C GLN A 86 -0.61 -3.20 7.15
N MET A 87 -0.35 -3.85 6.01
CA MET A 87 -0.66 -3.33 4.69
C MET A 87 -1.31 -4.44 3.87
N VAL A 88 -2.50 -4.16 3.34
CA VAL A 88 -3.24 -5.06 2.45
C VAL A 88 -3.50 -4.34 1.14
N SER A 89 -3.13 -4.95 0.02
CA SER A 89 -3.53 -4.47 -1.30
C SER A 89 -4.72 -5.29 -1.79
N ARG A 90 -5.69 -4.61 -2.40
CA ARG A 90 -6.83 -5.21 -3.07
C ARG A 90 -6.91 -4.64 -4.47
N ASN A 91 -7.28 -5.45 -5.46
CA ASN A 91 -7.66 -4.89 -6.77
C ASN A 91 -8.84 -3.95 -6.57
N ALA A 92 -8.78 -2.75 -7.15
CA ALA A 92 -9.93 -1.85 -7.14
C ALA A 92 -11.08 -2.56 -7.89
N ALA A 93 -12.29 -2.53 -7.34
CA ALA A 93 -13.44 -3.10 -8.03
C ALA A 93 -13.56 -2.43 -9.40
N SER A 94 -13.56 -3.23 -10.47
CA SER A 94 -13.93 -2.76 -11.80
C SER A 94 -15.36 -2.26 -11.71
N GLY A 95 -15.56 -0.94 -11.73
CA GLY A 95 -16.89 -0.36 -11.78
C GLY A 95 -17.66 -0.96 -12.96
N THR A 96 -18.77 -1.61 -12.66
CA THR A 96 -19.82 -1.98 -13.62
C THR A 96 -20.62 -0.75 -14.01
#